data_AF-A0A5J4DXU2-F1
#
_entry.id   AF-A0A5J4DXU2-F1
#
_cell.length_a   1.000
_cell.length_b   1.000
_cell.length_c   1.000
_cell.angle_alpha   90.00
_cell.angle_beta   90.00
_cell.angle_gamma   90.00
#
_symmetry.space_group_name_H-M   'P 1'
#
loop_
_entity.id
_entity.type
_entity.pdbx_description
1 polymer ?
#
loop_
_entity_poly.entity_id
_entity_poly.type
_entity_poly.pdbx_seq_one_letter_code
_entity_poly.pdbx_strand_id
1 'polypeptide(L)'
;MKISGGTFWPIPITLSCDKDTAGGIVLGEDVALADSETGEVLGIICVEDKYSIDRTLECEHVYRTTDQAHRGVVTVMGQGDINLAGPVSVLSESVYPEKYGELYISTARSRALFAEKGWSRIAAFQTRNPMHRSHEHLVKIALEVTDGVFIHQVLGKLKPGDIPADVRTRAIQAMIDNYFVPGSVILAGYPIEMRYAGPREALFHALIRQNFGCSHLIVGRDHAGVGDTYGPFDAQHIFDELWDGALVTKPLKIGVTFYCKKCYGMATAKTCPHGAEERISISGTKQREMLSAGDDIPLEFSRPEVVAILKDYYSGVKAA
;
A
#
# COMPACT_ATOMS: atom_id res chain seq x y z
N MET A 1 -10.13 17.51 -3.94
CA MET A 1 -9.95 16.40 -2.97
C MET A 1 -10.72 16.66 -1.69
N LYS A 2 -11.97 17.11 -1.78
CA LYS A 2 -12.84 17.38 -0.64
C LYS A 2 -14.17 16.73 -0.92
N ILE A 3 -14.72 16.01 0.06
CA ILE A 3 -16.15 15.66 0.03
C ILE A 3 -16.99 16.85 0.49
N SER A 4 -18.30 16.75 0.34
CA SER A 4 -19.23 17.70 0.96
C SER A 4 -18.92 17.82 2.47
N GLY A 5 -18.93 19.04 2.99
CA GLY A 5 -18.48 19.34 4.36
C GLY A 5 -16.97 19.63 4.50
N GLY A 6 -16.18 19.52 3.42
CA GLY A 6 -14.78 20.00 3.39
C GLY A 6 -13.74 18.99 3.86
N THR A 7 -14.15 17.79 4.31
CA THR A 7 -13.25 16.70 4.71
C THR A 7 -12.38 16.27 3.54
N PHE A 8 -11.08 16.11 3.79
CA PHE A 8 -10.12 15.64 2.80
C PHE A 8 -10.38 14.19 2.38
N TRP A 9 -10.50 13.97 1.08
CA TRP A 9 -10.71 12.64 0.49
C TRP A 9 -10.06 12.58 -0.90
N PRO A 10 -8.96 11.84 -1.09
CA PRO A 10 -8.16 11.92 -2.32
C PRO A 10 -8.61 11.01 -3.46
N ILE A 11 -9.33 9.92 -3.16
CA ILE A 11 -9.76 8.89 -4.13
C ILE A 11 -11.23 8.50 -3.83
N PRO A 12 -12.16 8.54 -4.81
CA PRO A 12 -13.53 8.07 -4.63
C PRO A 12 -13.59 6.58 -4.20
N ILE A 13 -14.53 6.26 -3.31
CA ILE A 13 -14.86 4.87 -2.95
C ILE A 13 -16.34 4.71 -3.26
N THR A 14 -16.64 4.03 -4.36
CA THR A 14 -17.98 3.94 -4.94
C THR A 14 -18.40 2.48 -5.12
N LEU A 15 -19.71 2.25 -5.16
CA LEU A 15 -20.32 0.97 -5.50
C LEU A 15 -21.11 1.14 -6.79
N SER A 16 -20.66 0.53 -7.88
CA SER A 16 -21.30 0.64 -9.20
C SER A 16 -22.05 -0.63 -9.58
N CYS A 17 -23.18 -0.50 -10.27
CA CYS A 17 -23.91 -1.60 -10.90
C CYS A 17 -24.40 -1.21 -12.31
N ASP A 18 -24.93 -2.18 -13.05
CA ASP A 18 -25.61 -1.93 -14.32
C ASP A 18 -26.96 -1.21 -14.10
N LYS A 19 -27.54 -0.71 -15.20
CA LYS A 19 -28.78 0.08 -15.16
C LYS A 19 -30.00 -0.74 -14.76
N ASP A 20 -30.04 -2.03 -15.08
CA ASP A 20 -31.20 -2.88 -14.79
C ASP A 20 -31.23 -3.18 -13.29
N THR A 21 -30.08 -3.55 -12.71
CA THR A 21 -29.91 -3.68 -11.26
C THR A 21 -30.29 -2.39 -10.54
N ALA A 22 -29.78 -1.24 -11.00
CA ALA A 22 -30.12 0.06 -10.41
C ALA A 22 -31.61 0.40 -10.53
N GLY A 23 -32.27 0.04 -11.65
CA GLY A 23 -33.69 0.29 -11.88
C GLY A 23 -34.61 -0.55 -10.98
N GLY A 24 -34.15 -1.73 -10.56
CA GLY A 24 -34.89 -2.62 -9.65
C GLY A 24 -34.87 -2.20 -8.18
N ILE A 25 -33.87 -1.43 -7.76
CA ILE A 25 -33.74 -0.95 -6.38
C ILE A 25 -34.66 0.27 -6.16
N VAL A 26 -35.25 0.44 -4.99
CA VAL A 26 -36.00 1.66 -4.61
C VAL A 26 -35.13 2.53 -3.69
N LEU A 27 -35.27 3.86 -3.77
CA LEU A 27 -34.56 4.73 -2.82
C LEU A 27 -35.10 4.52 -1.39
N GLY A 28 -34.19 4.46 -0.41
CA GLY A 28 -34.46 4.08 0.97
C GLY A 28 -34.51 2.57 1.20
N GLU A 29 -34.26 1.75 0.18
CA GLU A 29 -34.19 0.30 0.30
C GLU A 29 -32.84 -0.15 0.87
N ASP A 30 -32.89 -1.12 1.79
CA ASP A 30 -31.72 -1.84 2.28
C ASP A 30 -31.34 -2.95 1.29
N VAL A 31 -30.13 -2.84 0.73
CA VAL A 31 -29.59 -3.80 -0.23
C VAL A 31 -28.41 -4.54 0.41
N ALA A 32 -28.44 -5.86 0.36
CA ALA A 32 -27.34 -6.69 0.85
C ALA A 32 -26.11 -6.58 -0.08
N LEU A 33 -24.94 -6.39 0.52
CA LEU A 33 -23.64 -6.39 -0.14
C LEU A 33 -23.01 -7.77 0.01
N ALA A 34 -23.07 -8.58 -1.04
CA ALA A 34 -22.50 -9.92 -1.06
C ALA A 34 -21.16 -9.96 -1.79
N ASP A 35 -20.22 -10.75 -1.28
CA ASP A 35 -18.99 -11.10 -1.99
C ASP A 35 -19.33 -11.92 -3.24
N SER A 36 -18.82 -11.51 -4.40
CA SER A 36 -19.16 -12.15 -5.68
C SER A 36 -18.57 -13.55 -5.85
N GLU A 37 -17.54 -13.90 -5.09
CA GLU A 37 -16.85 -15.20 -5.17
C GLU A 37 -17.40 -16.20 -4.15
N THR A 38 -17.71 -15.75 -2.93
CA THR A 38 -18.17 -16.63 -1.85
C THR A 38 -19.68 -16.58 -1.61
N GLY A 39 -20.35 -15.51 -2.04
CA GLY A 39 -21.76 -15.24 -1.73
C GLY A 39 -22.02 -14.79 -0.29
N GLU A 40 -20.97 -14.61 0.51
CA GLU A 40 -21.08 -14.12 1.90
C GLU A 40 -21.61 -12.69 1.92
N VAL A 41 -22.63 -12.42 2.75
CA VAL A 41 -23.12 -11.06 2.97
C VAL A 41 -22.18 -10.32 3.91
N LEU A 42 -21.47 -9.32 3.38
CA LEU A 42 -20.47 -8.52 4.10
C LEU A 42 -21.07 -7.30 4.78
N GLY A 43 -22.18 -6.79 4.25
CA GLY A 43 -22.82 -5.58 4.75
C GLY A 43 -24.16 -5.29 4.10
N ILE A 44 -24.73 -4.15 4.47
CA ILE A 44 -25.97 -3.62 3.93
C ILE A 44 -25.73 -2.17 3.56
N ILE A 45 -26.22 -1.73 2.40
CA ILE A 45 -26.31 -0.33 2.02
C ILE A 45 -27.78 0.09 2.01
N CYS A 46 -28.14 1.15 2.72
CA CYS A 46 -29.43 1.82 2.51
C CYS A 46 -29.25 2.79 1.35
N VAL A 47 -29.88 2.53 0.19
CA VAL A 47 -29.62 3.29 -1.04
C VAL A 47 -30.41 4.60 -1.02
N GLU A 48 -29.75 5.71 -0.73
CA GLU A 48 -30.37 7.04 -0.67
C GLU A 48 -30.26 7.81 -1.99
N ASP A 49 -29.28 7.48 -2.83
CA ASP A 49 -29.06 8.13 -4.12
C ASP A 49 -28.50 7.18 -5.19
N LYS A 50 -28.77 7.52 -6.45
CA LYS A 50 -28.27 6.82 -7.64
C LYS A 50 -27.87 7.82 -8.70
N TYR A 51 -26.63 7.72 -9.17
CA TYR A 51 -26.10 8.67 -10.14
C TYR A 51 -25.23 8.00 -11.19
N SER A 52 -25.22 8.56 -12.40
CA SER A 52 -24.32 8.12 -13.47
C SER A 52 -22.89 8.59 -13.21
N ILE A 53 -21.93 7.75 -13.55
CA ILE A 53 -20.49 8.04 -13.39
C ILE A 53 -19.89 8.60 -14.68
N ASP A 54 -19.09 9.66 -14.56
CA ASP A 54 -18.15 10.07 -15.60
C ASP A 54 -16.79 9.41 -15.35
N ARG A 55 -16.60 8.22 -15.93
CA ARG A 55 -15.41 7.39 -15.74
C ARG A 55 -14.15 8.07 -16.28
N THR A 56 -14.28 8.83 -17.37
CA THR A 56 -13.15 9.56 -17.97
C THR A 56 -12.69 10.66 -17.05
N LEU A 57 -13.63 11.46 -16.51
CA LEU A 57 -13.33 12.52 -15.54
C LEU A 57 -12.66 11.95 -14.28
N GLU A 58 -13.16 10.84 -13.74
CA GLU A 58 -12.51 10.16 -12.62
C GLU A 58 -11.09 9.73 -13.01
N CYS A 59 -10.91 9.15 -14.19
CA CYS A 59 -9.60 8.69 -14.65
C CYS A 59 -8.58 9.83 -14.75
N GLU A 60 -8.96 10.93 -15.40
CA GLU A 60 -8.13 12.12 -15.57
C GLU A 60 -7.71 12.72 -14.23
N HIS A 61 -8.63 12.81 -13.26
CA HIS A 61 -8.34 13.48 -11.99
C HIS A 61 -7.70 12.60 -10.93
N VAL A 62 -7.95 11.28 -10.95
CA VAL A 62 -7.39 10.32 -9.99
C VAL A 62 -6.06 9.77 -10.48
N TYR A 63 -5.96 9.38 -11.75
CA TYR A 63 -4.78 8.72 -12.32
C TYR A 63 -3.93 9.63 -13.21
N ARG A 64 -4.37 10.87 -13.50
CA ARG A 64 -3.67 11.81 -14.40
C ARG A 64 -3.49 11.26 -15.82
N THR A 65 -4.27 10.24 -16.18
CA THR A 65 -4.27 9.59 -17.50
C THR A 65 -5.59 8.86 -17.72
N THR A 66 -5.97 8.71 -18.98
CA THR A 66 -7.08 7.86 -19.46
C THR A 66 -6.60 6.66 -20.26
N ASP A 67 -5.28 6.42 -20.27
CA ASP A 67 -4.66 5.29 -20.96
C ASP A 67 -5.17 3.96 -20.39
N GLN A 68 -5.77 3.13 -21.25
CA GLN A 68 -6.29 1.82 -20.88
C GLN A 68 -5.18 0.78 -20.62
N ALA A 69 -3.90 1.11 -20.84
CA ALA A 69 -2.79 0.32 -20.30
C ALA A 69 -2.62 0.53 -18.77
N HIS A 70 -3.10 1.65 -18.23
CA HIS A 70 -3.04 1.92 -16.79
C HIS A 70 -4.07 1.07 -16.03
N ARG A 71 -3.60 0.21 -15.14
CA ARG A 71 -4.47 -0.73 -14.42
C ARG A 71 -5.64 -0.10 -13.67
N GLY A 72 -5.40 1.02 -12.99
CA GLY A 72 -6.47 1.73 -12.29
C GLY A 72 -7.52 2.32 -13.24
N VAL A 73 -7.11 2.70 -14.46
CA VAL A 73 -8.03 3.19 -15.50
C VAL A 73 -8.88 2.04 -16.00
N VAL A 74 -8.30 0.86 -16.26
CA VAL A 74 -9.07 -0.33 -16.63
C VAL A 74 -10.13 -0.67 -15.59
N THR A 75 -9.78 -0.61 -14.31
CA THR A 75 -10.73 -0.87 -13.22
C THR A 75 -11.88 0.12 -13.22
N VAL A 76 -11.62 1.43 -13.32
CA VAL A 76 -12.69 2.45 -13.34
C VAL A 76 -13.52 2.35 -14.61
N MET A 77 -12.91 2.16 -15.77
CA MET A 77 -13.61 2.03 -17.05
C MET A 77 -14.55 0.80 -17.10
N GLY A 78 -14.18 -0.27 -16.38
CA GLY A 78 -14.97 -1.50 -16.23
C GLY A 78 -16.07 -1.46 -15.16
N GLN A 79 -16.24 -0.34 -14.44
CA GLN A 79 -17.33 -0.18 -13.48
C GLN A 79 -18.70 -0.15 -14.17
N GLY A 80 -19.76 -0.37 -13.40
CA GLY A 80 -21.15 -0.21 -13.84
C GLY A 80 -21.50 1.22 -14.22
N ASP A 81 -22.65 1.42 -14.86
CA ASP A 81 -23.10 2.74 -15.35
C ASP A 81 -23.63 3.64 -14.22
N ILE A 82 -24.15 3.03 -13.16
CA ILE A 82 -24.81 3.72 -12.05
C ILE A 82 -24.07 3.41 -10.75
N ASN A 83 -23.73 4.45 -10.00
CA ASN A 83 -23.28 4.32 -8.62
C ASN A 83 -24.47 4.35 -7.66
N LEU A 84 -24.46 3.47 -6.68
CA LEU A 84 -25.37 3.44 -5.55
C LEU A 84 -24.70 4.13 -4.35
N ALA A 85 -25.40 5.06 -3.71
CA ALA A 85 -24.88 5.81 -2.58
C ALA A 85 -25.85 5.79 -1.39
N GLY A 86 -25.27 5.77 -0.20
CA GLY A 86 -25.99 5.84 1.07
C GLY A 86 -25.19 5.19 2.20
N PRO A 87 -25.72 5.19 3.43
CA PRO A 87 -25.01 4.66 4.58
C PRO A 87 -24.83 3.14 4.48
N VAL A 88 -23.66 2.67 4.91
CA VAL A 88 -23.28 1.25 4.89
C VAL A 88 -23.16 0.73 6.33
N SER A 89 -23.83 -0.39 6.61
CA SER A 89 -23.66 -1.18 7.82
C SER A 89 -22.79 -2.40 7.52
N VAL A 90 -21.67 -2.54 8.21
CA VAL A 90 -20.75 -3.69 8.05
C VAL A 90 -21.21 -4.82 8.96
N LEU A 91 -21.35 -6.02 8.40
CA LEU A 91 -21.77 -7.23 9.13
C LEU A 91 -20.62 -8.23 9.31
N SER A 92 -19.69 -8.29 8.34
CA SER A 92 -18.55 -9.19 8.34
C SER A 92 -17.29 -8.48 7.82
N GLU A 93 -16.14 -8.84 8.40
CA GLU A 93 -14.82 -8.47 7.89
C GLU A 93 -14.27 -9.54 6.93
N SER A 94 -15.13 -10.46 6.46
CA SER A 94 -14.79 -11.61 5.61
C SER A 94 -13.70 -12.50 6.25
N VAL A 95 -12.95 -13.22 5.42
CA VAL A 95 -11.93 -14.19 5.84
C VAL A 95 -10.71 -13.57 6.52
N TYR A 96 -10.58 -12.23 6.57
CA TYR A 96 -9.34 -11.58 6.97
C TYR A 96 -8.95 -11.85 8.44
N PRO A 97 -9.85 -11.73 9.43
CA PRO A 97 -9.51 -12.02 10.83
C PRO A 97 -9.02 -13.45 11.04
N GLU A 98 -9.70 -14.43 10.42
CA GLU A 98 -9.40 -15.86 10.57
C GLU A 98 -8.10 -16.24 9.84
N LYS A 99 -7.91 -15.71 8.62
CA LYS A 99 -6.77 -16.05 7.77
C LYS A 99 -5.47 -15.40 8.22
N TYR A 100 -5.53 -14.19 8.78
CA TYR A 100 -4.35 -13.39 9.09
C TYR A 100 -4.13 -13.16 10.59
N GLY A 101 -5.10 -13.47 11.44
CA GLY A 101 -4.96 -13.38 12.89
C GLY A 101 -4.41 -12.02 13.35
N GLU A 102 -3.38 -12.04 14.19
CA GLU A 102 -2.75 -10.83 14.74
C GLU A 102 -2.10 -9.91 13.69
N LEU A 103 -1.85 -10.42 12.48
CA LEU A 103 -1.36 -9.58 11.40
C LEU A 103 -2.43 -8.60 10.92
N TYR A 104 -3.71 -9.01 10.92
CA TYR A 104 -4.83 -8.13 10.58
C TYR A 104 -5.24 -7.32 11.81
N ILE A 105 -4.95 -6.01 11.81
CA ILE A 105 -5.27 -5.17 12.95
C ILE A 105 -6.21 -4.03 12.57
N SER A 106 -7.13 -3.70 13.47
CA SER A 106 -8.01 -2.53 13.34
C SER A 106 -7.28 -1.24 13.71
N THR A 107 -7.85 -0.11 13.33
CA THR A 107 -7.36 1.23 13.72
C THR A 107 -7.36 1.45 15.23
N ALA A 108 -8.33 0.87 15.95
CA ALA A 108 -8.38 0.91 17.41
C ALA A 108 -7.22 0.13 18.01
N ARG A 109 -6.92 -1.08 17.48
CA ARG A 109 -5.84 -1.91 17.99
C ARG A 109 -4.47 -1.29 17.74
N SER A 110 -4.22 -0.73 16.55
CA SER A 110 -2.94 -0.07 16.28
C SER A 110 -2.68 1.11 17.22
N ARG A 111 -3.71 1.93 17.48
CA ARG A 111 -3.61 3.05 18.43
C ARG A 111 -3.35 2.59 19.86
N ALA A 112 -4.01 1.51 20.29
CA ALA A 112 -3.75 0.91 21.60
C ALA A 112 -2.31 0.41 21.71
N LEU A 113 -1.80 -0.30 20.69
CA LEU A 113 -0.41 -0.78 20.65
C LEU A 113 0.60 0.38 20.71
N PHE A 114 0.34 1.49 20.01
CA PHE A 114 1.21 2.66 20.06
C PHE A 114 1.21 3.30 21.46
N ALA A 115 0.04 3.43 22.09
CA ALA A 115 -0.09 3.94 23.44
C ALA A 115 0.60 3.04 24.49
N GLU A 116 0.44 1.71 24.39
CA GLU A 116 1.12 0.73 25.24
C GLU A 116 2.66 0.86 25.16
N LYS A 117 3.19 1.24 24.00
CA LYS A 117 4.63 1.52 23.78
C LYS A 117 5.06 2.94 24.13
N GLY A 118 4.14 3.82 24.51
CA GLY A 118 4.43 5.24 24.72
C GLY A 118 4.79 6.00 23.44
N TRP A 119 4.38 5.50 22.27
CA TRP A 119 4.67 6.13 20.98
C TRP A 119 3.68 7.24 20.65
N SER A 120 4.21 8.40 20.26
CA SER A 120 3.47 9.59 19.84
C SER A 120 3.77 9.99 18.39
N ARG A 121 4.99 9.73 17.94
CA ARG A 121 5.47 9.92 16.57
C ARG A 121 5.70 8.55 15.96
N ILE A 122 4.79 8.11 15.11
CA ILE A 122 4.87 6.84 14.39
C ILE A 122 5.00 7.11 12.89
N ALA A 123 5.97 6.50 12.23
CA ALA A 123 6.06 6.48 10.77
C ALA A 123 5.49 5.17 10.20
N ALA A 124 4.64 5.27 9.18
CA ALA A 124 4.13 4.11 8.47
C ALA A 124 4.97 3.78 7.24
N PHE A 125 5.27 2.50 7.05
CA PHE A 125 5.86 1.99 5.82
C PHE A 125 4.85 1.11 5.07
N GLN A 126 4.34 1.63 3.94
CA GLN A 126 3.48 0.86 3.03
C GLN A 126 4.32 -0.13 2.22
N THR A 127 3.93 -1.40 2.22
CA THR A 127 4.57 -2.38 1.31
C THR A 127 3.60 -3.44 0.80
N ARG A 128 3.84 -3.87 -0.44
CA ARG A 128 3.24 -5.07 -1.04
C ARG A 128 4.28 -6.13 -1.40
N ASN A 129 5.56 -5.83 -1.18
CA ASN A 129 6.71 -6.64 -1.55
C ASN A 129 7.47 -7.06 -0.30
N PRO A 130 8.25 -8.15 -0.34
CA PRO A 130 9.29 -8.39 0.64
C PRO A 130 10.25 -7.20 0.75
N MET A 131 10.83 -7.02 1.93
CA MET A 131 11.82 -5.97 2.15
C MET A 131 13.22 -6.42 1.74
N HIS A 132 14.03 -5.49 1.24
CA HIS A 132 15.46 -5.66 0.98
C HIS A 132 16.20 -4.46 1.59
N ARG A 133 17.53 -4.35 1.43
CA ARG A 133 18.33 -3.38 2.20
C ARG A 133 17.97 -1.91 1.94
N SER A 134 17.41 -1.58 0.78
CA SER A 134 16.84 -0.26 0.51
C SER A 134 15.64 0.03 1.41
N HIS A 135 14.70 -0.91 1.52
CA HIS A 135 13.53 -0.78 2.41
C HIS A 135 13.96 -0.76 3.89
N GLU A 136 14.91 -1.59 4.28
CA GLU A 136 15.52 -1.56 5.62
C GLU A 136 16.07 -0.15 5.93
N HIS A 137 16.79 0.45 4.99
CA HIS A 137 17.39 1.77 5.16
C HIS A 137 16.32 2.88 5.28
N LEU A 138 15.23 2.81 4.51
CA LEU A 138 14.09 3.73 4.65
C LEU A 138 13.48 3.67 6.05
N VAL A 139 13.25 2.46 6.57
CA VAL A 139 12.68 2.25 7.91
C VAL A 139 13.66 2.75 8.98
N LYS A 140 14.96 2.50 8.82
CA LYS A 140 15.98 3.01 9.76
C LYS A 140 16.04 4.53 9.79
N ILE A 141 16.00 5.20 8.64
CA ILE A 141 15.91 6.68 8.58
C ILE A 141 14.66 7.18 9.31
N ALA A 142 13.53 6.49 9.15
CA ALA A 142 12.30 6.89 9.84
C ALA A 142 12.40 6.71 11.35
N LEU A 143 13.03 5.64 11.84
CA LEU A 143 13.27 5.42 13.27
C LEU A 143 14.12 6.50 13.91
N GLU A 144 15.08 7.10 13.20
CA GLU A 144 15.89 8.20 13.75
C GLU A 144 15.07 9.47 14.06
N VAL A 145 13.87 9.60 13.50
CA VAL A 145 13.04 10.81 13.63
C VAL A 145 11.65 10.55 14.21
N THR A 146 11.37 9.30 14.61
CA THR A 146 10.09 8.86 15.17
C THR A 146 10.31 7.89 16.33
N ASP A 147 9.29 7.67 17.17
CA ASP A 147 9.36 6.78 18.32
C ASP A 147 9.32 5.29 17.88
N GLY A 148 8.76 5.03 16.70
CA GLY A 148 8.66 3.70 16.13
C GLY A 148 8.11 3.68 14.69
N VAL A 149 8.28 2.54 14.02
CA VAL A 149 7.78 2.34 12.67
C VAL A 149 6.70 1.27 12.62
N PHE A 150 5.62 1.58 11.93
CA PHE A 150 4.53 0.68 11.61
C PHE A 150 4.67 0.18 10.17
N ILE A 151 5.27 -1.00 10.00
CA ILE A 151 5.34 -1.68 8.70
C ILE A 151 3.97 -2.27 8.44
N HIS A 152 3.28 -1.73 7.44
CA HIS A 152 1.88 -2.01 7.21
C HIS A 152 1.70 -2.56 5.79
N GLN A 153 1.64 -3.89 5.70
CA GLN A 153 1.65 -4.60 4.42
C GLN A 153 0.25 -4.85 3.85
N VAL A 154 0.16 -4.95 2.53
CA VAL A 154 -1.09 -5.28 1.84
C VAL A 154 -1.45 -6.76 2.07
N LEU A 155 -2.70 -7.04 2.46
CA LEU A 155 -3.26 -8.39 2.59
C LEU A 155 -4.30 -8.74 1.51
N GLY A 156 -4.77 -7.73 0.76
CA GLY A 156 -5.80 -7.91 -0.28
C GLY A 156 -5.34 -8.73 -1.48
N LYS A 157 -6.22 -8.85 -2.49
CA LYS A 157 -5.97 -9.63 -3.70
C LYS A 157 -4.63 -9.26 -4.35
N LEU A 158 -3.82 -10.28 -4.57
CA LEU A 158 -2.49 -10.17 -5.16
C LEU A 158 -2.56 -10.39 -6.67
N LYS A 159 -1.60 -9.85 -7.42
CA LYS A 159 -1.50 -10.14 -8.85
C LYS A 159 -0.91 -11.54 -9.06
N PRO A 160 -1.20 -12.19 -10.20
CA PRO A 160 -0.44 -13.35 -10.63
C PRO A 160 1.08 -13.05 -10.59
N GLY A 161 1.83 -13.90 -9.88
CA GLY A 161 3.28 -13.74 -9.68
C GLY A 161 3.72 -12.92 -8.46
N ASP A 162 2.79 -12.29 -7.73
CA ASP A 162 3.10 -11.70 -6.42
C ASP A 162 3.34 -12.81 -5.38
N ILE A 163 4.30 -12.57 -4.48
CA ILE A 163 4.64 -13.50 -3.41
C ILE A 163 3.50 -13.54 -2.38
N PRO A 164 2.97 -14.70 -1.96
CA PRO A 164 1.90 -14.82 -0.97
C PRO A 164 2.16 -14.08 0.34
N ALA A 165 1.08 -13.67 1.01
CA ALA A 165 1.15 -12.85 2.23
C ALA A 165 1.89 -13.54 3.39
N ASP A 166 1.75 -14.85 3.55
CA ASP A 166 2.47 -15.64 4.56
C ASP A 166 3.98 -15.63 4.31
N VAL A 167 4.41 -15.81 3.06
CA VAL A 167 5.83 -15.76 2.67
C VAL A 167 6.39 -14.35 2.86
N ARG A 168 5.66 -13.31 2.46
CA ARG A 168 6.07 -11.91 2.71
C ARG A 168 6.20 -11.62 4.19
N THR A 169 5.25 -12.08 4.99
CA THR A 169 5.24 -11.89 6.44
C THR A 169 6.47 -12.52 7.07
N ARG A 170 6.78 -13.78 6.74
CA ARG A 170 8.01 -14.44 7.21
C ARG A 170 9.27 -13.70 6.78
N ALA A 171 9.33 -13.25 5.53
CA ALA A 171 10.48 -12.51 4.99
C ALA A 171 10.68 -11.15 5.69
N ILE A 172 9.60 -10.40 5.94
CA ILE A 172 9.67 -9.11 6.66
C ILE A 172 10.03 -9.36 8.13
N GLN A 173 9.43 -10.36 8.78
CA GLN A 173 9.70 -10.69 10.18
C GLN A 173 11.15 -11.10 10.39
N ALA A 174 11.72 -11.93 9.49
CA ALA A 174 13.14 -12.27 9.54
C ALA A 174 14.06 -11.04 9.46
N MET A 175 13.66 -10.01 8.69
CA MET A 175 14.39 -8.75 8.68
C MET A 175 14.26 -7.99 10.01
N ILE A 176 13.04 -7.93 10.57
CA ILE A 176 12.76 -7.27 11.86
C ILE A 176 13.62 -7.90 12.96
N ASP A 177 13.54 -9.22 13.12
CA ASP A 177 14.14 -9.95 14.24
C ASP A 177 15.67 -9.85 14.26
N ASN A 178 16.31 -9.79 13.08
CA ASN A 178 17.76 -9.82 12.97
C ASN A 178 18.40 -8.43 12.87
N TYR A 179 17.66 -7.39 12.43
CA TYR A 179 18.27 -6.12 12.02
C TYR A 179 17.63 -4.86 12.61
N PHE A 180 16.63 -5.00 13.48
CA PHE A 180 15.99 -3.90 14.21
C PHE A 180 16.05 -4.12 15.71
N VAL A 181 16.08 -3.01 16.47
CA VAL A 181 16.03 -3.08 17.94
C VAL A 181 14.68 -3.67 18.37
N PRO A 182 14.64 -4.67 19.26
CA PRO A 182 13.39 -5.26 19.71
C PRO A 182 12.38 -4.20 20.17
N GLY A 183 11.16 -4.29 19.64
CA GLY A 183 10.06 -3.40 19.99
C GLY A 183 10.03 -2.05 19.27
N SER A 184 11.02 -1.71 18.43
CA SER A 184 11.08 -0.46 17.63
C SER A 184 10.19 -0.47 16.38
N VAL A 185 9.79 -1.66 15.92
CA VAL A 185 9.00 -1.87 14.71
C VAL A 185 7.82 -2.77 15.02
N ILE A 186 6.65 -2.43 14.46
CA ILE A 186 5.46 -3.28 14.46
C ILE A 186 5.16 -3.69 13.00
N LEU A 187 4.98 -4.99 12.77
CA LEU A 187 4.46 -5.52 11.52
C LEU A 187 2.96 -5.77 11.64
N ALA A 188 2.19 -5.24 10.70
CA ALA A 188 0.77 -5.56 10.54
C ALA A 188 0.38 -5.53 9.07
N GLY A 189 -0.86 -5.88 8.77
CA GLY A 189 -1.44 -5.84 7.44
C GLY A 189 -2.88 -5.36 7.43
N TYR A 190 -3.31 -4.94 6.24
CA TYR A 190 -4.64 -4.41 5.98
C TYR A 190 -5.15 -4.79 4.58
N PRO A 191 -6.48 -4.90 4.39
CA PRO A 191 -7.09 -5.46 3.20
C PRO A 191 -7.33 -4.36 2.15
N ILE A 192 -6.25 -3.75 1.66
CA ILE A 192 -6.35 -2.77 0.56
C ILE A 192 -6.13 -3.44 -0.80
N GLU A 193 -6.91 -3.04 -1.79
CA GLU A 193 -6.55 -3.24 -3.20
C GLU A 193 -5.77 -2.02 -3.71
N MET A 194 -4.61 -2.25 -4.32
CA MET A 194 -3.82 -1.15 -4.87
C MET A 194 -4.51 -0.59 -6.13
N ARG A 195 -4.71 0.72 -6.17
CA ARG A 195 -5.29 1.44 -7.33
C ARG A 195 -4.23 1.78 -8.37
N TYR A 196 -2.95 1.79 -7.97
CA TYR A 196 -1.81 2.27 -8.75
C TYR A 196 -1.95 3.74 -9.15
N ALA A 197 -2.61 4.55 -8.31
CA ALA A 197 -2.88 5.97 -8.60
C ALA A 197 -1.74 6.90 -8.17
N GLY A 198 -0.51 6.36 -8.02
CA GLY A 198 0.71 7.09 -7.75
C GLY A 198 0.53 8.21 -6.72
N PRO A 199 0.61 9.49 -7.14
CA PRO A 199 0.42 10.63 -6.25
C PRO A 199 -0.89 10.64 -5.46
N ARG A 200 -2.04 10.38 -6.10
CA ARG A 200 -3.33 10.36 -5.39
C ARG A 200 -3.41 9.21 -4.39
N GLU A 201 -2.81 8.07 -4.71
CA GLU A 201 -2.79 6.93 -3.80
C GLU A 201 -1.79 7.12 -2.64
N ALA A 202 -0.73 7.90 -2.82
CA ALA A 202 0.16 8.28 -1.72
C ALA A 202 -0.60 9.08 -0.64
N LEU A 203 -1.46 10.01 -1.06
CA LEU A 203 -2.34 10.74 -0.16
C LEU A 203 -3.38 9.83 0.51
N PHE A 204 -3.97 8.90 -0.25
CA PHE A 204 -4.91 7.92 0.30
C PHE A 204 -4.25 7.02 1.34
N HIS A 205 -3.03 6.55 1.06
CA HIS A 205 -2.22 5.81 2.01
C HIS A 205 -1.90 6.61 3.28
N ALA A 206 -1.67 7.93 3.17
CA ALA A 206 -1.43 8.79 4.33
C ALA A 206 -2.70 8.97 5.17
N LEU A 207 -3.84 9.18 4.52
CA LEU A 207 -5.16 9.27 5.18
C LEU A 207 -5.50 7.99 5.94
N ILE A 208 -5.33 6.82 5.31
CA ILE A 208 -5.52 5.53 5.99
C ILE A 208 -4.62 5.46 7.22
N ARG A 209 -3.32 5.76 7.07
CA ARG A 209 -2.35 5.65 8.17
C ARG A 209 -2.62 6.66 9.28
N GLN A 210 -3.18 7.82 8.96
CA GLN A 210 -3.71 8.76 9.95
C GLN A 210 -4.76 8.09 10.83
N ASN A 211 -5.69 7.35 10.23
CA ASN A 211 -6.75 6.65 10.96
C ASN A 211 -6.19 5.54 11.86
N PHE A 212 -5.10 4.88 11.44
CA PHE A 212 -4.34 3.93 12.25
C PHE A 212 -3.49 4.59 13.37
N GLY A 213 -3.40 5.92 13.41
CA GLY A 213 -2.65 6.66 14.43
C GLY A 213 -1.21 6.99 14.06
N CYS A 214 -0.82 6.81 12.79
CA CYS A 214 0.50 7.19 12.32
C CYS A 214 0.58 8.71 12.13
N SER A 215 1.72 9.28 12.55
CA SER A 215 2.03 10.71 12.39
C SER A 215 2.74 11.02 11.08
N HIS A 216 3.43 10.03 10.51
CA HIS A 216 4.16 10.16 9.25
C HIS A 216 3.87 8.98 8.32
N LEU A 217 3.97 9.21 7.01
CA LEU A 217 4.03 8.17 5.98
C LEU A 217 5.40 8.24 5.31
N ILE A 218 6.12 7.13 5.24
CA ILE A 218 7.34 7.05 4.41
C ILE A 218 6.90 7.09 2.94
N VAL A 219 7.37 8.09 2.20
CA VAL A 219 7.10 8.25 0.77
C VAL A 219 8.43 8.20 0.03
N GLY A 220 8.68 7.06 -0.63
CA GLY A 220 9.88 6.84 -1.44
C GLY A 220 9.77 7.39 -2.87
N ARG A 221 10.65 6.91 -3.75
CA ARG A 221 10.56 7.12 -5.20
C ARG A 221 9.34 6.35 -5.74
N ASP A 222 8.56 7.00 -6.62
CA ASP A 222 7.49 6.38 -7.39
C ASP A 222 6.46 5.62 -6.53
N HIS A 223 6.11 6.22 -5.39
CA HIS A 223 5.21 5.61 -4.42
C HIS A 223 3.84 5.34 -5.03
N ALA A 224 3.42 4.07 -4.97
CA ALA A 224 2.18 3.57 -5.57
C ALA A 224 2.05 3.80 -7.10
N GLY A 225 3.15 4.07 -7.80
CA GLY A 225 3.16 4.18 -9.25
C GLY A 225 3.11 2.84 -9.98
N VAL A 226 2.94 2.92 -11.29
CA VAL A 226 2.96 1.80 -12.24
C VAL A 226 3.59 2.25 -13.55
N GLY A 227 4.50 1.43 -14.09
CA GLY A 227 5.23 1.77 -15.31
C GLY A 227 5.95 3.11 -15.18
N ASP A 228 5.85 3.93 -16.22
CA ASP A 228 6.41 5.28 -16.27
C ASP A 228 5.30 6.37 -16.28
N THR A 229 4.10 6.05 -15.77
CA THR A 229 2.94 6.98 -15.79
C THR A 229 3.17 8.23 -14.94
N TYR A 230 3.95 8.14 -13.86
CA TYR A 230 4.17 9.23 -12.92
C TYR A 230 5.65 9.58 -12.82
N GLY A 231 5.95 10.86 -12.55
CA GLY A 231 7.30 11.28 -12.22
C GLY A 231 7.81 10.62 -10.95
N PRO A 232 9.13 10.41 -10.82
CA PRO A 232 9.72 9.64 -9.72
C PRO A 232 9.46 10.21 -8.32
N PHE A 233 9.06 11.48 -8.22
CA PHE A 233 8.78 12.16 -6.96
C PHE A 233 7.41 12.86 -6.93
N ASP A 234 6.54 12.62 -7.91
CA ASP A 234 5.22 13.27 -7.96
C ASP A 234 4.39 12.92 -6.72
N ALA A 235 4.55 11.69 -6.21
CA ALA A 235 3.91 11.25 -4.97
C ALA A 235 4.44 11.97 -3.72
N GLN A 236 5.63 12.56 -3.77
CA GLN A 236 6.14 13.42 -2.70
C GLN A 236 5.64 14.86 -2.87
N HIS A 237 5.65 15.38 -4.09
CA HIS A 237 5.26 16.76 -4.39
C HIS A 237 3.77 17.02 -4.14
N ILE A 238 2.90 16.04 -4.38
CA ILE A 238 1.45 16.24 -4.21
C ILE A 238 1.05 16.60 -2.77
N PHE A 239 1.86 16.28 -1.76
CA PHE A 239 1.61 16.71 -0.38
C PHE A 239 1.76 18.23 -0.21
N ASP A 240 2.56 18.89 -1.05
CA ASP A 240 2.78 20.34 -1.02
C ASP A 240 1.63 21.11 -1.68
N GLU A 241 0.75 20.41 -2.41
CA GLU A 241 -0.46 20.98 -3.03
C GLU A 241 -1.65 21.02 -2.07
N LEU A 242 -1.51 20.44 -0.86
CA LEU A 242 -2.58 20.37 0.12
C LEU A 242 -2.76 21.70 0.85
N TRP A 243 -4.01 22.01 1.20
CA TRP A 243 -4.32 23.14 2.07
C TRP A 243 -4.03 22.78 3.55
N ASP A 244 -3.86 23.81 4.38
CA ASP A 244 -3.64 23.63 5.81
C ASP A 244 -4.78 22.84 6.47
N GLY A 245 -4.41 21.80 7.23
CA GLY A 245 -5.37 20.94 7.90
C GLY A 245 -6.03 19.87 7.00
N ALA A 246 -5.65 19.73 5.73
CA ALA A 246 -6.13 18.64 4.88
C ALA A 246 -5.75 17.26 5.44
N LEU A 247 -4.52 17.12 5.94
CA LEU A 247 -4.00 15.92 6.57
C LEU A 247 -3.17 16.29 7.80
N VAL A 248 -3.30 15.49 8.85
CA VAL A 248 -2.44 15.49 10.04
C VAL A 248 -1.17 14.67 9.76
N THR A 249 -1.30 13.52 9.09
CA THR A 249 -0.15 12.68 8.71
C THR A 249 0.76 13.42 7.74
N LYS A 250 2.03 13.54 8.09
CA LYS A 250 3.05 14.22 7.27
C LYS A 250 3.81 13.24 6.37
N PRO A 251 4.22 13.63 5.16
CA PRO A 251 5.10 12.80 4.36
C PRO A 251 6.53 12.84 4.92
N LEU A 252 7.15 11.67 5.10
CA LEU A 252 8.60 11.54 5.25
C LEU A 252 9.17 11.24 3.85
N LYS A 253 9.56 12.30 3.16
CA LYS A 253 10.03 12.27 1.76
C LYS A 253 11.49 11.78 1.71
N ILE A 254 11.68 10.51 1.35
CA ILE A 254 13.02 9.92 1.24
C ILE A 254 13.35 9.65 -0.23
N GLY A 255 14.56 10.02 -0.63
CA GLY A 255 15.04 9.86 -2.00
C GLY A 255 15.31 8.40 -2.37
N VAL A 256 15.80 8.18 -3.59
CA VAL A 256 16.23 6.85 -4.03
C VAL A 256 17.34 6.34 -3.12
N THR A 257 17.12 5.18 -2.51
CA THR A 257 18.08 4.49 -1.65
C THR A 257 18.78 3.38 -2.42
N PHE A 258 20.09 3.28 -2.25
CA PHE A 258 20.93 2.29 -2.93
C PHE A 258 22.15 1.95 -2.06
N TYR A 259 22.74 0.77 -2.28
CA TYR A 259 24.07 0.49 -1.75
C TYR A 259 25.12 1.10 -2.68
N CYS A 260 26.08 1.84 -2.14
CA CYS A 260 27.20 2.40 -2.89
C CYS A 260 28.50 1.69 -2.54
N LYS A 261 29.19 1.17 -3.55
CA LYS A 261 30.46 0.44 -3.44
C LYS A 261 31.59 1.31 -2.89
N LYS A 262 31.62 2.61 -3.23
CA LYS A 262 32.61 3.57 -2.69
C LYS A 262 32.30 4.08 -1.30
N CYS A 263 31.02 4.21 -0.95
CA CYS A 263 30.62 4.59 0.41
C CYS A 263 30.61 3.40 1.37
N TYR A 264 30.78 2.17 0.85
CA TYR A 264 30.71 0.92 1.62
C TYR A 264 29.43 0.79 2.45
N GLY A 265 28.29 1.23 1.90
CA GLY A 265 27.05 1.27 2.65
C GLY A 265 25.83 1.74 1.89
N MET A 266 24.68 1.69 2.57
CA MET A 266 23.44 2.28 2.09
C MET A 266 23.55 3.81 2.09
N ALA A 267 23.07 4.42 1.03
CA ALA A 267 23.00 5.86 0.90
C ALA A 267 21.72 6.27 0.15
N THR A 268 21.52 7.58 0.06
CA THR A 268 20.47 8.19 -0.75
C THR A 268 21.10 9.08 -1.81
N ALA A 269 20.32 9.46 -2.82
CA ALA A 269 20.73 10.49 -3.77
C ALA A 269 21.06 11.86 -3.11
N LYS A 270 20.64 12.09 -1.86
CA LYS A 270 21.00 13.30 -1.09
C LYS A 270 22.35 13.19 -0.37
N THR A 271 22.82 11.97 -0.10
CA THR A 271 23.99 11.72 0.77
C THR A 271 25.17 11.07 0.05
N CYS A 272 24.99 10.62 -1.19
CA CYS A 272 26.06 10.03 -2.00
C CYS A 272 26.13 10.69 -3.39
N PRO A 273 27.31 11.20 -3.81
CA PRO A 273 27.48 11.85 -5.10
C PRO A 273 27.82 10.87 -6.24
N HIS A 274 28.14 9.61 -5.95
CA HIS A 274 28.65 8.66 -6.94
C HIS A 274 27.58 8.22 -7.95
N GLY A 275 27.99 7.96 -9.19
CA GLY A 275 27.10 7.59 -10.29
C GLY A 275 26.58 6.15 -10.23
N ALA A 276 25.81 5.75 -11.23
CA ALA A 276 25.15 4.44 -11.30
C ALA A 276 26.14 3.26 -11.29
N GLU A 277 27.35 3.46 -11.82
CA GLU A 277 28.45 2.48 -11.85
C GLU A 277 28.88 2.02 -10.46
N GLU A 278 28.76 2.90 -9.45
CA GLU A 278 29.09 2.59 -8.07
C GLU A 278 27.90 2.11 -7.24
N ARG A 279 26.69 2.12 -7.82
CA ARG A 279 25.45 1.78 -7.12
C ARG A 279 25.04 0.35 -7.45
N ILE A 280 24.64 -0.40 -6.42
CA ILE A 280 24.03 -1.72 -6.62
C ILE A 280 22.51 -1.52 -6.65
N SER A 281 21.92 -1.86 -7.79
CA SER A 281 20.48 -1.83 -8.01
C SER A 281 20.07 -3.06 -8.80
N ILE A 282 19.19 -3.87 -8.22
CA ILE A 282 18.61 -5.05 -8.87
C ILE A 282 17.12 -4.76 -9.06
N SER A 283 16.64 -4.85 -10.30
CA SER A 283 15.21 -4.69 -10.58
C SER A 283 14.41 -5.84 -9.97
N GLY A 284 13.14 -5.62 -9.65
CA GLY A 284 12.29 -6.70 -9.13
C GLY A 284 12.18 -7.90 -10.08
N THR A 285 12.17 -7.65 -11.40
CA THR A 285 12.21 -8.72 -12.42
C THR A 285 13.50 -9.52 -12.33
N LYS A 286 14.66 -8.84 -12.27
CA LYS A 286 15.94 -9.53 -12.19
C LYS A 286 16.10 -10.30 -10.88
N GLN A 287 15.62 -9.74 -9.77
CA GLN A 287 15.61 -10.43 -8.48
C GLN A 287 14.80 -11.73 -8.56
N ARG A 288 13.61 -11.71 -9.16
CA ARG A 288 12.78 -12.91 -9.33
C ARG A 288 13.46 -13.96 -10.20
N GLU A 289 14.09 -13.56 -11.30
CA GLU A 289 14.87 -14.46 -12.15
C GLU A 289 15.97 -15.15 -11.36
N MET A 290 16.76 -14.39 -10.60
CA MET A 290 17.85 -14.92 -9.77
C MET A 290 17.34 -15.89 -8.71
N LEU A 291 16.28 -15.50 -7.97
CA LEU A 291 15.67 -16.37 -6.96
C LEU A 291 15.11 -17.66 -7.57
N SER A 292 14.49 -17.55 -8.74
CA SER A 292 13.96 -18.71 -9.47
C SER A 292 15.10 -19.60 -9.94
N ALA A 293 16.18 -19.06 -10.49
CA ALA A 293 17.35 -19.80 -10.96
C ALA A 293 18.17 -20.44 -9.82
N GLY A 294 17.95 -20.03 -8.57
CA GLY A 294 18.76 -20.44 -7.43
C GLY A 294 20.05 -19.62 -7.27
N ASP A 295 20.25 -18.59 -8.11
CA ASP A 295 21.41 -17.72 -8.11
C ASP A 295 21.59 -16.98 -6.78
N ASP A 296 22.82 -16.57 -6.48
CA ASP A 296 23.12 -15.80 -5.28
C ASP A 296 22.66 -14.35 -5.40
N ILE A 297 21.95 -13.89 -4.37
CA ILE A 297 21.57 -12.50 -4.23
C ILE A 297 22.67 -11.78 -3.45
N PRO A 298 23.24 -10.67 -3.97
CA PRO A 298 24.29 -9.93 -3.27
C PRO A 298 23.86 -9.48 -1.87
N LEU A 299 24.77 -9.61 -0.90
CA LEU A 299 24.53 -9.21 0.49
C LEU A 299 24.31 -7.70 0.62
N GLU A 300 24.85 -6.91 -0.32
CA GLU A 300 24.63 -5.48 -0.46
C GLU A 300 23.19 -5.14 -0.87
N PHE A 301 22.48 -6.07 -1.51
CA PHE A 301 21.11 -5.88 -1.96
C PHE A 301 20.09 -6.39 -0.94
N SER A 302 20.24 -7.62 -0.44
CA SER A 302 19.29 -8.23 0.49
C SER A 302 19.98 -9.02 1.61
N ARG A 303 19.27 -9.18 2.74
CA ARG A 303 19.74 -9.95 3.89
C ARG A 303 19.63 -11.46 3.62
N PRO A 304 20.60 -12.28 4.04
CA PRO A 304 20.61 -13.71 3.71
C PRO A 304 19.41 -14.47 4.28
N GLU A 305 18.92 -14.12 5.47
CA GLU A 305 17.75 -14.74 6.11
C GLU A 305 16.48 -14.48 5.30
N VAL A 306 16.36 -13.27 4.76
CA VAL A 306 15.26 -12.89 3.86
C VAL A 306 15.37 -13.66 2.54
N VAL A 307 16.58 -13.72 1.96
CA VAL A 307 16.84 -14.43 0.70
C VAL A 307 16.53 -15.91 0.82
N ALA A 308 16.89 -16.55 1.93
CA ALA A 308 16.61 -17.97 2.17
C ALA A 308 15.11 -18.26 2.11
N ILE A 309 14.29 -17.48 2.82
CA ILE A 309 12.82 -17.63 2.81
C ILE A 309 12.25 -17.46 1.39
N LEU A 310 12.79 -16.50 0.63
CA LEU A 310 12.35 -16.26 -0.74
C LEU A 310 12.81 -17.37 -1.70
N LYS A 311 14.04 -17.88 -1.57
CA LYS A 311 14.54 -19.00 -2.38
C LYS A 311 13.68 -20.24 -2.16
N ASP A 312 13.38 -20.60 -0.91
CA ASP A 312 12.52 -21.74 -0.57
C ASP A 312 11.16 -21.67 -1.26
N TYR A 313 10.54 -20.49 -1.26
CA TYR A 313 9.28 -20.25 -1.96
C TYR A 313 9.42 -20.46 -3.48
N TYR A 314 10.41 -19.83 -4.12
CA TYR A 314 10.59 -19.94 -5.57
C TYR A 314 11.02 -21.34 -6.04
N SER A 315 11.77 -22.10 -5.21
CA SER A 315 12.06 -23.51 -5.50
C SER A 315 10.81 -24.38 -5.44
N GLY A 316 9.90 -24.11 -4.49
CA GLY A 316 8.63 -24.81 -4.38
C GLY A 316 7.70 -24.55 -5.58
N VAL A 317 7.67 -23.31 -6.09
CA VAL A 317 6.89 -22.94 -7.28
C VAL A 317 7.39 -23.66 -8.54
N LYS A 318 8.70 -23.92 -8.67
CA LYS A 318 9.24 -24.67 -9.81
C LYS A 318 8.93 -26.16 -9.78
N ALA A 319 8.62 -26.71 -8.61
CA ALA A 319 8.36 -28.13 -8.41
C ALA A 319 6.87 -28.50 -8.59
N ALA A 320 5.99 -27.50 -8.74
CA ALA A 320 4.55 -27.63 -8.98
C ALA A 320 4.19 -27.34 -10.44
#